data_AF-A0A953Z6X0-F1
#
_entry.id   AF-A0A953Z6X0-F1
#
_cell.length_a   1.000
_cell.length_b   1.000
_cell.length_c   1.000
_cell.angle_alpha   90.00
_cell.angle_beta   90.00
_cell.angle_gamma   90.00
#
_symmetry.space_group_name_H-M   'P 1'
#
loop_
_entity.id
_entity.type
_entity.pdbx_description
1 polymer ?
#
loop_
_entity_poly.entity_id
_entity_poly.type
_entity_poly.pdbx_seq_one_letter_code
_entity_poly.pdbx_strand_id
1 'polypeptide(L)'
;MLLASLACQVLLTFAVEGDGPVRFGVPLPADRIRHGLRLEGPHDAFQWSTLTAELDAASERVWVEIAVDGRAGRYRLSASGRPPSADGQGPAVTREVRRDHSDTAQRVSVTWRWASGVVDERVRELCTFGVAVDGRTPGEWKTRDTEGLLDRRTRVRIPRRFWERAGILPAADGLGVELRAALFESVDALRPADGDRGRGDYVRGTLADPDATIVTNLEYDTTLGFVRLGLALDAADWLTRAHESAVHLCDRDVDLRSGLPFRHGRDHRSARPELGHCWWSGVVLTSLTFADRESLRRGLDIGRSVARATEVSRRAERIRDVGWPLFECEAHLELQHEPVIASAADHLGRELLERWDEALGVFRFAEGQTSGEAYRERCWQTVGIVLPGFRRWAQRIGSRDGQRIAECIERRILGLIRAGKPGVPVQYFVDAKGVRSVRRTRSAPAACLLLDGLSDGALRRVAGRSNVQAAVGGGLDRLSPTLATDFSMIARCRWVLR
;
A
#
# COMPACT_ATOMS: atom_id res chain seq x y z
N MET A 1 -26.58 -26.12 33.45
CA MET A 1 -26.24 -24.74 33.04
C MET A 1 -24.75 -24.52 33.28
N LEU A 2 -23.93 -24.78 32.26
CA LEU A 2 -22.52 -24.39 32.26
C LEU A 2 -22.45 -22.87 32.10
N LEU A 3 -22.23 -22.16 33.22
CA LEU A 3 -21.70 -20.81 33.22
C LEU A 3 -20.28 -20.87 32.65
N ALA A 4 -20.19 -20.99 31.32
CA ALA A 4 -18.95 -20.73 30.62
C ALA A 4 -18.59 -19.28 30.97
N SER A 5 -17.55 -19.13 31.78
CA SER A 5 -16.80 -17.90 31.91
C SER A 5 -16.59 -17.37 30.49
N LEU A 6 -17.39 -16.37 30.11
CA LEU A 6 -17.11 -15.48 28.99
C LEU A 6 -15.85 -14.72 29.40
N ALA A 7 -14.71 -15.42 29.36
CA ALA A 7 -13.42 -14.86 29.64
C ALA A 7 -13.27 -13.68 28.70
N CYS A 8 -13.21 -12.48 29.27
CA CYS A 8 -13.06 -11.23 28.55
C CYS A 8 -11.80 -11.33 27.68
N GLN A 9 -11.98 -11.67 26.40
CA GLN A 9 -10.84 -11.94 25.53
C GLN A 9 -10.22 -10.61 25.14
N VAL A 10 -8.98 -10.38 25.58
CA VAL A 10 -8.18 -9.23 25.16
C VAL A 10 -7.87 -9.36 23.67
N LEU A 11 -8.37 -8.41 22.87
CA LEU A 11 -8.18 -8.35 21.43
C LEU A 11 -6.91 -7.57 21.07
N LEU A 12 -6.67 -6.46 21.77
CA LEU A 12 -5.56 -5.55 21.52
C LEU A 12 -5.01 -5.01 22.85
N THR A 13 -3.69 -4.84 22.90
CA THR A 13 -3.02 -4.06 23.93
C THR A 13 -2.18 -3.02 23.22
N PHE A 14 -2.31 -1.77 23.63
CA PHE A 14 -1.60 -0.63 23.05
C PHE A 14 -1.14 0.33 24.15
N ALA A 15 -0.21 1.22 23.82
CA ALA A 15 0.18 2.32 24.69
C ALA A 15 -0.11 3.65 24.01
N VAL A 16 -0.38 4.67 24.81
CA VAL A 16 -0.56 6.06 24.39
C VAL A 16 0.54 6.89 25.03
N GLU A 17 1.24 7.65 24.21
CA GLU A 17 2.23 8.64 24.62
C GLU A 17 1.57 10.02 24.78
N GLY A 18 1.85 10.71 25.89
CA GLY A 18 1.24 12.00 26.21
C GLY A 18 -0.26 11.91 26.56
N ASP A 19 -0.77 12.97 27.20
CA ASP A 19 -2.17 13.08 27.58
C ASP A 19 -3.04 13.59 26.43
N GLY A 20 -4.36 13.44 26.58
CA GLY A 20 -5.36 13.95 25.65
C GLY A 20 -5.82 12.92 24.62
N PRO A 21 -6.58 13.36 23.62
CA PRO A 21 -7.30 12.45 22.74
C PRO A 21 -6.37 11.69 21.80
N VAL A 22 -6.76 10.48 21.39
CA VAL A 22 -6.11 9.71 20.32
C VAL A 22 -7.15 9.04 19.43
N ARG A 23 -6.81 8.88 18.14
CA ARG A 23 -7.64 8.21 17.14
C ARG A 23 -6.78 7.34 16.24
N PHE A 24 -7.19 6.10 16.04
CA PHE A 24 -6.47 5.16 15.19
C PHE A 24 -7.38 4.03 14.72
N GLY A 25 -7.00 3.38 13.62
CA GLY A 25 -7.72 2.20 13.15
C GLY A 25 -6.93 0.91 13.33
N VAL A 26 -7.66 -0.18 13.59
CA VAL A 26 -7.11 -1.52 13.77
C VAL A 26 -8.04 -2.59 13.21
N PRO A 27 -7.51 -3.69 12.64
CA PRO A 27 -8.30 -4.84 12.24
C PRO A 27 -8.56 -5.74 13.45
N LEU A 28 -9.83 -5.97 13.78
CA LEU A 28 -10.26 -6.88 14.85
C LEU A 28 -11.06 -8.05 14.29
N PRO A 29 -11.08 -9.23 14.93
CA PRO A 29 -11.89 -10.36 14.49
C PRO A 29 -13.39 -10.01 14.47
N ALA A 30 -14.04 -10.23 13.32
CA ALA A 30 -15.42 -9.82 13.10
C ALA A 30 -16.41 -10.51 14.08
N ASP A 31 -16.17 -11.79 14.39
CA ASP A 31 -16.95 -12.57 15.36
C ASP A 31 -16.89 -11.99 16.77
N ARG A 32 -15.73 -11.46 17.16
CA ARG A 32 -15.48 -10.96 18.53
C ARG A 32 -16.09 -9.59 18.78
N ILE A 33 -16.12 -8.71 17.80
CA ILE A 33 -16.60 -7.33 18.00
C ILE A 33 -18.13 -7.21 17.99
N ARG A 34 -18.86 -8.26 17.58
CA ARG A 34 -20.35 -8.30 17.61
C ARG A 34 -20.93 -8.09 19.01
N HIS A 35 -20.15 -8.40 20.05
CA HIS A 35 -20.54 -8.25 21.46
C HIS A 35 -20.20 -6.88 22.06
N GLY A 36 -19.75 -5.93 21.23
CA GLY A 36 -19.25 -4.65 21.69
C GLY A 36 -17.78 -4.69 22.09
N LEU A 37 -17.23 -3.51 22.37
CA LEU A 37 -15.87 -3.33 22.83
C LEU A 37 -15.82 -2.59 24.17
N ARG A 38 -14.84 -2.98 24.98
CA ARG A 38 -14.55 -2.41 26.29
C ARG A 38 -13.08 -2.08 26.35
N LEU A 39 -12.81 -0.86 26.81
CA LEU A 39 -11.47 -0.35 27.05
C LEU A 39 -11.16 -0.40 28.54
N GLU A 40 -10.02 -0.98 28.89
CA GLU A 40 -9.40 -0.89 30.22
C GLU A 40 -8.17 0.02 30.11
N GLY A 41 -7.99 0.92 31.08
CA GLY A 41 -6.90 1.91 31.09
C GLY A 41 -7.38 3.29 31.56
N PRO A 42 -6.48 4.26 31.72
CA PRO A 42 -6.79 5.58 32.29
C PRO A 42 -7.44 6.51 31.25
N HIS A 43 -8.74 6.33 31.00
CA HIS A 43 -9.51 7.15 30.06
C HIS A 43 -10.70 7.83 30.73
N ASP A 44 -11.06 8.99 30.17
CA ASP A 44 -12.28 9.72 30.53
C ASP A 44 -13.43 9.35 29.60
N ALA A 45 -13.12 9.15 28.31
CA ALA A 45 -14.10 8.73 27.31
C ALA A 45 -13.55 7.73 26.29
N PHE A 46 -14.41 6.82 25.85
CA PHE A 46 -14.09 5.80 24.84
C PHE A 46 -15.28 5.55 23.92
N GLN A 47 -15.00 5.52 22.62
CA GLN A 47 -15.92 5.06 21.59
C GLN A 47 -15.20 4.29 20.49
N TRP A 48 -15.96 3.57 19.69
CA TRP A 48 -15.45 2.88 18.51
C TRP A 48 -16.52 2.82 17.42
N SER A 49 -16.09 2.65 16.17
CA SER A 49 -16.99 2.49 15.02
C SER A 49 -16.31 1.69 13.92
N THR A 50 -17.07 1.12 12.98
CA THR A 50 -16.49 0.42 11.82
C THR A 50 -15.99 1.43 10.79
N LEU A 51 -14.79 1.21 10.23
CA LEU A 51 -14.23 2.06 9.18
C LEU A 51 -14.73 1.69 7.79
N THR A 52 -14.98 0.41 7.55
CA THR A 52 -15.59 -0.12 6.34
C THR A 52 -17.09 -0.31 6.57
N ALA A 53 -17.90 0.11 5.60
CA ALA A 53 -19.35 0.26 5.75
C ALA A 53 -20.09 -1.08 5.92
N GLU A 54 -19.47 -2.19 5.55
CA GLU A 54 -20.10 -3.50 5.60
C GLU A 54 -19.18 -4.48 6.34
N LEU A 55 -19.68 -4.98 7.47
CA LEU A 55 -19.31 -6.30 7.98
C LEU A 55 -19.76 -7.29 6.90
N ASP A 56 -18.98 -7.48 5.85
CA ASP A 56 -19.22 -8.63 4.99
C ASP A 56 -19.17 -9.86 5.91
N ALA A 57 -20.24 -10.65 5.91
CA ALA A 57 -20.34 -11.83 6.74
C ALA A 57 -19.19 -12.82 6.44
N ALA A 58 -18.58 -12.73 5.25
CA ALA A 58 -17.42 -13.50 4.83
C ALA A 58 -16.07 -12.98 5.38
N SER A 59 -15.97 -11.73 5.83
CA SER A 59 -14.70 -11.18 6.31
C SER A 59 -14.38 -11.65 7.73
N GLU A 60 -13.25 -12.35 7.90
CA GLU A 60 -12.76 -12.78 9.23
C GLU A 60 -12.43 -11.60 10.14
N ARG A 61 -12.11 -10.44 9.56
CA ARG A 61 -11.66 -9.24 10.26
C ARG A 61 -12.36 -8.00 9.76
N VAL A 62 -12.56 -7.05 10.66
CA VAL A 62 -13.15 -5.75 10.38
C VAL A 62 -12.24 -4.67 10.93
N TRP A 63 -12.01 -3.65 10.10
CA TRP A 63 -11.30 -2.47 10.54
C TRP A 63 -12.23 -1.57 11.34
N VAL A 64 -11.82 -1.26 12.57
CA VAL A 64 -12.52 -0.36 13.46
C VAL A 64 -11.68 0.87 13.75
N GLU A 65 -12.35 1.99 13.87
CA GLU A 65 -11.84 3.23 14.45
C GLU A 65 -11.98 3.14 15.96
N ILE A 66 -10.88 3.40 16.66
CA ILE A 66 -10.81 3.55 18.11
C ILE A 66 -10.54 5.03 18.41
N ALA A 67 -11.41 5.64 19.20
CA ALA A 67 -11.23 7.00 19.69
C ALA A 67 -11.28 7.00 21.22
N VAL A 68 -10.23 7.52 21.84
CA VAL A 68 -10.04 7.57 23.29
C VAL A 68 -9.72 9.00 23.67
N ASP A 69 -10.40 9.52 24.68
CA ASP A 69 -9.99 10.74 25.38
C ASP A 69 -9.52 10.32 26.78
N GLY A 70 -8.25 10.52 27.08
CA GLY A 70 -7.63 9.93 28.25
C GLY A 70 -6.20 10.37 28.49
N ARG A 71 -5.51 9.61 29.35
CA ARG A 71 -4.14 9.91 29.78
C ARG A 71 -3.12 8.99 29.15
N ALA A 72 -1.86 9.39 29.19
CA ALA A 72 -0.75 8.54 28.81
C ALA A 72 -0.78 7.22 29.60
N GLY A 73 -0.44 6.11 28.95
CA GLY A 73 -0.38 4.82 29.61
C GLY A 73 -0.76 3.64 28.74
N ARG A 74 -0.98 2.50 29.41
CA ARG A 74 -1.27 1.24 28.75
C ARG A 74 -2.76 0.94 28.76
N TYR A 75 -3.26 0.50 27.62
CA TYR A 75 -4.66 0.19 27.40
C TYR A 75 -4.85 -1.25 26.95
N ARG A 76 -6.00 -1.83 27.31
CA ARG A 76 -6.45 -3.15 26.83
C ARG A 76 -7.84 -3.04 26.27
N LEU A 77 -8.01 -3.53 25.05
CA LEU A 77 -9.29 -3.59 24.36
C LEU A 77 -9.76 -5.04 24.36
N SER A 78 -11.03 -5.26 24.72
CA SER A 78 -11.60 -6.60 24.89
C SER A 78 -12.97 -6.74 24.22
N ALA A 79 -13.32 -7.98 23.88
CA ALA A 79 -14.56 -8.38 23.22
C ALA A 79 -15.74 -8.46 24.20
N SER A 80 -16.16 -7.32 24.73
CA SER A 80 -17.35 -7.16 25.57
C SER A 80 -17.69 -5.68 25.65
N GLY A 81 -18.93 -5.30 25.95
CA GLY A 81 -19.23 -3.93 26.38
C GLY A 81 -20.00 -3.11 25.35
N ARG A 82 -19.50 -1.92 25.02
CA ARG A 82 -20.31 -0.91 24.31
C ARG A 82 -20.49 -1.30 22.84
N PRO A 83 -21.70 -1.16 22.27
CA PRO A 83 -21.90 -1.29 20.83
C PRO A 83 -21.12 -0.22 20.06
N PRO A 84 -20.96 -0.35 18.74
CA PRO A 84 -20.34 0.69 17.94
C PRO A 84 -21.16 1.99 18.04
N SER A 85 -20.48 3.13 18.07
CA SER A 85 -21.11 4.44 17.94
C SER A 85 -21.37 4.72 16.47
N ALA A 86 -22.63 4.88 16.10
CA ALA A 86 -22.99 5.30 14.76
C ALA A 86 -22.49 6.75 14.50
N ASP A 87 -22.03 6.99 13.27
CA ASP A 87 -21.79 8.33 12.71
C ASP A 87 -20.75 9.22 13.39
N GLY A 88 -19.89 8.66 14.26
CA GLY A 88 -18.88 9.44 14.97
C GLY A 88 -19.47 10.45 15.95
N GLN A 89 -20.70 10.20 16.40
CA GLN A 89 -21.40 10.96 17.44
C GLN A 89 -21.40 10.14 18.73
N GLY A 90 -20.22 9.94 19.30
CA GLY A 90 -20.05 9.11 20.48
C GLY A 90 -19.57 9.91 21.70
N PRO A 91 -19.41 9.22 22.84
CA PRO A 91 -19.05 9.86 24.10
C PRO A 91 -17.63 10.45 24.15
N ALA A 92 -16.73 10.08 23.23
CA ALA A 92 -15.35 10.57 23.21
C ALA A 92 -15.14 11.70 22.19
N VAL A 93 -15.80 11.62 21.04
CA VAL A 93 -15.68 12.61 19.98
C VAL A 93 -16.98 12.70 19.19
N THR A 94 -17.36 13.94 18.88
CA THR A 94 -18.42 14.27 17.93
C THR A 94 -17.81 14.76 16.63
N ARG A 95 -18.35 14.31 15.50
CA ARG A 95 -17.85 14.63 14.16
C ARG A 95 -18.88 15.44 13.37
N GLU A 96 -18.48 16.63 12.95
CA GLU A 96 -19.28 17.51 12.10
C GLU A 96 -18.65 17.58 10.70
N VAL A 97 -19.48 17.53 9.66
CA VAL A 97 -19.04 17.69 8.26
C VAL A 97 -19.83 18.83 7.64
N ARG A 98 -19.13 19.89 7.25
CA ARG A 98 -19.69 21.02 6.53
C ARG A 98 -19.21 21.01 5.08
N ARG A 99 -20.15 21.18 4.15
CA ARG A 99 -19.84 21.29 2.72
C ARG A 99 -20.39 22.62 2.21
N ASP A 100 -19.48 23.50 1.83
CA ASP A 100 -19.82 24.77 1.19
C ASP A 100 -19.51 24.63 -0.30
N HIS A 101 -20.47 25.03 -1.14
CA HIS A 101 -20.32 25.04 -2.60
C HIS A 101 -20.57 26.46 -3.09
N SER A 102 -19.66 26.98 -3.91
CA SER A 102 -19.86 28.18 -4.71
C SER A 102 -19.66 27.84 -6.19
N ASP A 103 -19.95 28.80 -7.06
CA ASP A 103 -19.73 28.65 -8.51
C ASP A 103 -18.27 28.39 -8.88
N THR A 104 -17.33 28.71 -7.98
CA THR A 104 -15.88 28.71 -8.24
C THR A 104 -15.06 27.91 -7.22
N ALA A 105 -15.70 27.25 -6.26
CA ALA A 105 -15.00 26.44 -5.27
C ALA A 105 -15.92 25.42 -4.60
N GLN A 106 -15.37 24.24 -4.32
CA GLN A 106 -15.97 23.30 -3.37
C GLN A 106 -15.09 23.25 -2.12
N ARG A 107 -15.68 23.52 -0.96
CA ARG A 107 -15.00 23.43 0.33
C ARG A 107 -15.66 22.41 1.23
N VAL A 108 -14.87 21.52 1.81
CA VAL A 108 -15.31 20.54 2.79
C VAL A 108 -14.52 20.75 4.07
N SER A 109 -15.20 21.10 5.17
CA SER A 109 -14.60 21.12 6.51
C SER A 109 -15.13 19.92 7.31
N VAL A 110 -14.22 19.23 7.99
CA VAL A 110 -14.53 18.16 8.94
C VAL A 110 -13.96 18.56 10.29
N THR A 111 -14.83 18.66 11.29
CA THR A 111 -14.46 19.07 12.65
C THR A 111 -14.71 17.91 13.61
N TRP A 112 -13.73 17.63 14.45
CA TRP A 112 -13.81 16.66 15.53
C TRP A 112 -13.75 17.41 16.86
N ARG A 113 -14.80 17.30 17.68
CA ARG A 113 -14.86 17.91 19.01
C ARG A 113 -14.79 16.81 20.06
N TRP A 114 -13.72 16.81 20.83
CA TRP A 114 -13.41 15.80 21.83
C TRP A 114 -14.05 16.14 23.19
N ALA A 115 -14.24 15.12 24.03
CA ALA A 115 -14.84 15.26 25.36
C ALA A 115 -14.05 16.22 26.27
N SER A 116 -12.73 16.28 26.10
CA SER A 116 -11.81 17.22 26.76
C SER A 116 -11.95 18.67 26.29
N GLY A 117 -12.76 18.94 25.26
CA GLY A 117 -12.90 20.27 24.64
C GLY A 117 -11.87 20.55 23.54
N VAL A 118 -10.93 19.63 23.29
CA VAL A 118 -10.01 19.71 22.15
C VAL A 118 -10.80 19.69 20.84
N VAL A 119 -10.36 20.49 19.87
CA VAL A 119 -10.95 20.56 18.53
C VAL A 119 -9.86 20.30 17.50
N ASP A 120 -10.06 19.28 16.67
CA ASP A 120 -9.26 19.05 15.48
C ASP A 120 -10.11 19.39 14.23
N GLU A 121 -9.49 19.96 13.20
CA GLU A 121 -10.16 20.33 11.96
C GLU A 121 -9.36 19.87 10.74
N ARG A 122 -10.07 19.40 9.71
CA ARG A 122 -9.55 19.24 8.36
C ARG A 122 -10.37 20.08 7.40
N VAL A 123 -9.71 20.96 6.66
CA VAL A 123 -10.31 21.77 5.59
C VAL A 123 -9.76 21.34 4.25
N ARG A 124 -10.66 21.14 3.29
CA ARG A 124 -10.35 20.73 1.93
C ARG A 124 -10.99 21.67 0.93
N GLU A 125 -10.22 22.18 0.00
CA GLU A 125 -10.67 23.16 -1.00
C GLU A 125 -10.31 22.65 -2.39
N LEU A 126 -11.32 22.49 -3.26
CA LEU A 126 -11.16 22.11 -4.65
C LEU A 126 -10.87 23.33 -5.51
N CYS A 127 -9.82 23.26 -6.31
CA CYS A 127 -9.53 24.25 -7.35
C CYS A 127 -10.36 23.96 -8.61
N THR A 128 -11.43 24.73 -8.85
CA THR A 128 -12.22 24.62 -10.09
C THR A 128 -11.66 25.51 -11.21
N PHE A 129 -12.13 25.32 -12.45
CA PHE A 129 -11.69 26.09 -13.61
C PHE A 129 -11.83 27.61 -13.40
N GLY A 130 -10.86 28.39 -13.91
CA GLY A 130 -10.93 29.85 -14.00
C GLY A 130 -10.08 30.63 -12.99
N VAL A 131 -9.57 29.99 -11.93
CA VAL A 131 -8.64 30.62 -10.99
C VAL A 131 -7.51 29.65 -10.66
N ALA A 132 -6.31 29.91 -11.16
CA ALA A 132 -5.10 29.31 -10.62
C ALA A 132 -4.87 29.92 -9.23
N VAL A 133 -5.40 29.29 -8.18
CA VAL A 133 -5.13 29.70 -6.79
C VAL A 133 -3.76 29.12 -6.43
N ASP A 134 -2.81 29.98 -6.06
CA ASP A 134 -1.46 29.59 -5.61
C ASP A 134 -0.69 28.67 -6.58
N GLY A 135 -0.86 28.84 -7.91
CA GLY A 135 -0.16 28.03 -8.92
C GLY A 135 -0.68 26.59 -9.08
N ARG A 136 -1.87 26.28 -8.57
CA ARG A 136 -2.50 24.95 -8.67
C ARG A 136 -3.21 24.72 -10.00
N THR A 137 -3.31 23.46 -10.38
CA THR A 137 -3.99 23.02 -11.61
C THR A 137 -5.47 22.75 -11.33
N PRO A 138 -6.40 23.13 -12.23
CA PRO A 138 -7.80 22.75 -12.10
C PRO A 138 -7.98 21.26 -11.81
N GLY A 139 -8.82 20.96 -10.84
CA GLY A 139 -9.11 19.61 -10.37
C GLY A 139 -8.22 19.09 -9.23
N GLU A 140 -7.27 19.89 -8.73
CA GLU A 140 -6.53 19.58 -7.50
C GLU A 140 -7.33 19.97 -6.25
N TRP A 141 -7.19 19.17 -5.19
CA TRP A 141 -7.62 19.54 -3.84
C TRP A 141 -6.44 20.09 -3.03
N LYS A 142 -6.71 21.07 -2.18
CA LYS A 142 -5.82 21.49 -1.08
C LYS A 142 -6.39 20.98 0.22
N THR A 143 -5.66 20.13 0.94
CA THR A 143 -6.02 19.70 2.30
C THR A 143 -5.14 20.42 3.33
N ARG A 144 -5.77 20.92 4.39
CA ARG A 144 -5.14 21.50 5.57
C ARG A 144 -5.69 20.82 6.82
N ASP A 145 -4.79 20.37 7.66
CA ASP A 145 -5.10 19.71 8.94
C ASP A 145 -4.61 20.60 10.08
N THR A 146 -5.35 20.64 11.19
CA THR A 146 -4.79 21.10 12.46
C THR A 146 -3.64 20.20 12.90
N GLU A 147 -2.61 20.77 13.51
CA GLU A 147 -1.40 20.05 13.95
C GLU A 147 -1.72 18.78 14.76
N GLY A 148 -2.69 18.88 15.68
CA GLY A 148 -3.10 17.77 16.53
C GLY A 148 -3.68 16.56 15.79
N LEU A 149 -4.26 16.73 14.60
CA LEU A 149 -5.02 15.68 13.91
C LEU A 149 -4.14 14.48 13.51
N LEU A 150 -2.94 14.75 12.99
CA LEU A 150 -1.97 13.72 12.61
C LEU A 150 -1.33 13.10 13.84
N ASP A 151 -0.99 13.94 14.81
CA ASP A 151 -0.34 13.54 16.06
C ASP A 151 -1.19 12.55 16.88
N ARG A 152 -2.53 12.63 16.77
CA ARG A 152 -3.45 11.69 17.46
C ARG A 152 -3.15 10.23 17.15
N ARG A 153 -2.75 9.91 15.92
CA ARG A 153 -2.42 8.53 15.53
C ARG A 153 -1.00 8.15 15.94
N THR A 154 -0.04 9.05 15.76
CA THR A 154 1.39 8.75 15.95
C THR A 154 1.78 8.56 17.41
N ARG A 155 0.98 9.07 18.35
CA ARG A 155 1.12 8.79 19.80
C ARG A 155 0.67 7.40 20.23
N VAL A 156 0.08 6.61 19.33
CA VAL A 156 -0.43 5.26 19.64
C VAL A 156 0.57 4.18 19.21
N ARG A 157 1.11 3.49 20.22
CA ARG A 157 2.07 2.39 20.08
C ARG A 157 1.35 1.05 20.11
N ILE A 158 1.34 0.37 18.96
CA ILE A 158 0.75 -0.97 18.81
C ILE A 158 1.86 -1.97 18.55
N PRO A 159 2.02 -3.00 19.41
CA PRO A 159 3.10 -3.97 19.24
C PRO A 159 3.06 -4.63 17.87
N ARG A 160 4.22 -4.72 17.20
CA ARG A 160 4.39 -5.40 15.90
C ARG A 160 3.65 -6.74 15.78
N ARG A 161 3.74 -7.59 16.81
CA ARG A 161 3.06 -8.90 16.90
C ARG A 161 1.54 -8.85 16.71
N PHE A 162 0.90 -7.71 16.97
CA PHE A 162 -0.52 -7.53 16.68
C PHE A 162 -0.74 -7.48 15.17
N TRP A 163 0.03 -6.66 14.46
CA TRP A 163 -0.04 -6.52 13.01
C TRP A 163 0.33 -7.81 12.27
N GLU A 164 1.28 -8.58 12.81
CA GLU A 164 1.63 -9.91 12.29
C GLU A 164 0.47 -10.89 12.40
N ARG A 165 -0.15 -11.00 13.60
CA ARG A 165 -1.33 -11.84 13.80
C ARG A 165 -2.52 -11.37 12.97
N ALA A 166 -2.59 -10.08 12.64
CA ALA A 166 -3.60 -9.51 11.78
C ALA A 166 -3.34 -9.72 10.28
N GLY A 167 -2.18 -10.29 9.89
CA GLY A 167 -1.80 -10.49 8.49
C GLY A 167 -1.32 -9.23 7.75
N ILE A 168 -1.26 -8.09 8.45
CA ILE A 168 -0.82 -6.81 7.88
C ILE A 168 0.69 -6.78 7.68
N LEU A 169 1.44 -7.32 8.65
CA LEU A 169 2.88 -7.53 8.54
C LEU A 169 3.17 -9.04 8.43
N PRO A 170 4.24 -9.43 7.73
CA PRO A 170 4.70 -10.82 7.76
C PRO A 170 5.37 -11.13 9.10
N ALA A 171 5.35 -12.41 9.49
CA ALA A 171 6.04 -12.87 10.70
C ALA A 171 7.56 -12.60 10.59
N ALA A 172 8.14 -12.08 11.67
CA ALA A 172 9.58 -11.87 11.75
C ALA A 172 10.34 -13.21 11.76
N ASP A 173 11.26 -13.39 10.81
CA ASP A 173 12.18 -14.53 10.74
C ASP A 173 13.63 -14.13 10.45
N GLY A 174 13.91 -12.82 10.43
CA GLY A 174 15.26 -12.26 10.33
C GLY A 174 15.77 -12.08 8.90
N LEU A 175 15.04 -12.54 7.88
CA LEU A 175 15.52 -12.59 6.50
C LEU A 175 15.84 -11.21 5.90
N GLY A 176 15.13 -10.17 6.32
CA GLY A 176 15.26 -8.81 5.80
C GLY A 176 15.95 -7.81 6.72
N VAL A 177 16.56 -8.26 7.83
CA VAL A 177 17.08 -7.36 8.89
C VAL A 177 18.03 -6.30 8.36
N GLU A 178 19.03 -6.70 7.57
CA GLU A 178 20.04 -5.77 7.02
C GLU A 178 19.42 -4.73 6.08
N LEU A 179 18.49 -5.14 5.22
CA LEU A 179 17.79 -4.23 4.32
C LEU A 179 16.85 -3.29 5.06
N ARG A 180 16.20 -3.73 6.14
CA ARG A 180 15.41 -2.81 6.99
C ARG A 180 16.28 -1.76 7.65
N ALA A 181 17.45 -2.14 8.14
CA ALA A 181 18.40 -1.19 8.71
C ALA A 181 18.85 -0.17 7.64
N ALA A 182 19.18 -0.64 6.43
CA ALA A 182 19.53 0.24 5.32
C ALA A 182 18.37 1.18 4.90
N LEU A 183 17.14 0.66 4.82
CA LEU A 183 15.95 1.48 4.60
C LEU A 183 15.81 2.54 5.69
N PHE A 184 16.02 2.14 6.95
CA PHE A 184 15.93 3.04 8.08
C PHE A 184 16.93 4.19 7.99
N GLU A 185 18.19 3.89 7.70
CA GLU A 185 19.25 4.90 7.53
C GLU A 185 19.06 5.79 6.30
N SER A 186 18.34 5.30 5.28
CA SER A 186 18.13 6.02 4.02
C SER A 186 17.00 7.05 4.07
N VAL A 187 16.08 6.95 5.04
CA VAL A 187 14.87 7.79 5.08
C VAL A 187 15.18 9.29 5.20
N ASP A 188 16.25 9.63 5.93
CA ASP A 188 16.71 11.01 6.11
C ASP A 188 17.39 11.55 4.84
N ALA A 189 17.83 10.67 3.94
CA ALA A 189 18.37 11.04 2.64
C ALA A 189 17.29 11.20 1.57
N LEU A 190 16.05 10.72 1.83
CA LEU A 190 14.91 11.00 0.96
C LEU A 190 14.57 12.48 1.04
N ARG A 191 14.66 13.17 -0.09
CA ARG A 191 14.40 14.60 -0.20
C ARG A 191 12.93 14.84 -0.53
N PRO A 192 12.12 15.39 0.37
CA PRO A 192 10.76 15.79 0.04
C PRO A 192 10.79 16.82 -1.08
N ALA A 193 9.77 16.86 -1.94
CA ALA A 193 9.63 17.95 -2.89
C ALA A 193 9.22 19.25 -2.16
N ASP A 194 9.73 20.38 -2.64
CA ASP A 194 9.58 21.65 -1.94
C ASP A 194 8.15 22.21 -1.95
N GLY A 195 7.82 22.91 -0.87
CA GLY A 195 6.59 23.68 -0.69
C GLY A 195 5.33 22.83 -0.43
N ASP A 196 4.23 23.52 -0.13
CA ASP A 196 2.92 22.88 0.08
C ASP A 196 2.54 21.98 -1.10
N ARG A 197 3.03 22.26 -2.31
CA ARG A 197 2.70 21.48 -3.50
C ARG A 197 3.35 20.09 -3.52
N GLY A 198 4.54 19.95 -2.93
CA GLY A 198 5.32 18.71 -2.94
C GLY A 198 5.18 17.86 -1.68
N ARG A 199 4.35 18.26 -0.71
CA ARG A 199 4.19 17.53 0.56
C ARG A 199 3.61 16.13 0.32
N GLY A 200 4.41 15.09 0.56
CA GLY A 200 4.09 13.69 0.27
C GLY A 200 4.88 13.11 -0.91
N ASP A 201 5.64 13.96 -1.61
CA ASP A 201 6.46 13.62 -2.77
C ASP A 201 7.94 13.67 -2.46
N TYR A 202 8.73 13.07 -3.35
CA TYR A 202 10.18 13.05 -3.23
C TYR A 202 10.84 13.45 -4.55
N VAL A 203 12.07 13.92 -4.49
CA VAL A 203 12.84 14.32 -5.67
C VAL A 203 13.74 13.17 -6.14
N ARG A 204 13.75 12.92 -7.46
CA ARG A 204 14.70 12.06 -8.16
C ARG A 204 15.70 12.95 -8.89
N GLY A 205 17.00 12.71 -8.68
CA GLY A 205 18.08 13.56 -9.18
C GLY A 205 18.74 14.39 -8.06
N THR A 206 19.64 15.30 -8.44
CA THR A 206 20.25 16.25 -7.51
C THR A 206 19.62 17.63 -7.67
N LEU A 207 19.68 18.50 -6.65
CA LEU A 207 19.14 19.88 -6.74
C LEU A 207 19.85 20.73 -7.80
N ALA A 208 21.05 20.34 -8.21
CA ALA A 208 21.80 20.98 -9.29
C ALA A 208 21.42 20.44 -10.68
N ASP A 209 20.61 19.39 -10.75
CA ASP A 209 20.22 18.74 -11.99
C ASP A 209 18.97 19.44 -12.56
N PRO A 210 19.08 20.13 -13.72
CA PRO A 210 17.91 20.75 -14.37
C PRO A 210 16.88 19.71 -14.85
N ASP A 211 17.25 18.43 -14.89
CA ASP A 211 16.41 17.28 -15.23
C ASP A 211 15.92 16.51 -13.98
N ALA A 212 16.13 17.04 -12.77
CA ALA A 212 15.53 16.47 -11.56
C ALA A 212 14.01 16.38 -11.73
N THR A 213 13.45 15.22 -11.40
CA THR A 213 12.01 14.97 -11.55
C THR A 213 11.38 14.80 -10.17
N ILE A 214 10.21 15.42 -9.98
CA ILE A 214 9.37 15.09 -8.84
C ILE A 214 8.81 13.70 -9.07
N VAL A 215 9.01 12.86 -8.09
CA VAL A 215 8.55 11.49 -8.06
C VAL A 215 7.66 11.33 -6.85
N THR A 216 6.37 11.46 -7.08
CA THR A 216 5.35 11.02 -6.13
C THR A 216 5.01 9.57 -6.46
N ASN A 217 4.51 8.87 -5.45
CA ASN A 217 3.99 7.50 -5.60
C ASN A 217 4.88 6.65 -6.51
N LEU A 218 6.15 6.54 -6.12
CA LEU A 218 7.31 6.18 -6.94
C LEU A 218 7.18 4.81 -7.62
N GLU A 219 6.54 4.71 -8.79
CA GLU A 219 6.46 3.54 -9.68
C GLU A 219 6.10 2.16 -9.01
N TYR A 220 5.85 2.13 -7.69
CA TYR A 220 5.97 0.96 -6.82
C TYR A 220 5.32 1.14 -5.40
N ASP A 221 4.34 2.02 -5.16
CA ASP A 221 3.64 2.18 -3.85
C ASP A 221 4.53 2.58 -2.65
N THR A 222 5.14 3.75 -2.70
CA THR A 222 5.92 4.30 -1.56
C THR A 222 5.09 4.39 -0.29
N THR A 223 3.82 4.77 -0.41
CA THR A 223 2.87 4.92 0.69
C THR A 223 2.76 3.62 1.48
N LEU A 224 2.63 2.48 0.77
CA LEU A 224 2.62 1.16 1.38
C LEU A 224 3.93 0.81 2.08
N GLY A 225 5.07 1.19 1.49
CA GLY A 225 6.39 1.03 2.11
C GLY A 225 6.48 1.76 3.45
N PHE A 226 6.16 3.06 3.46
CA PHE A 226 6.19 3.86 4.68
C PHE A 226 5.26 3.35 5.77
N VAL A 227 3.99 3.06 5.44
CA VAL A 227 3.05 2.59 6.47
C VAL A 227 3.48 1.26 7.05
N ARG A 228 3.94 0.31 6.23
CA ARG A 228 4.39 -1.00 6.73
C ARG A 228 5.62 -0.88 7.62
N LEU A 229 6.59 -0.05 7.24
CA LEU A 229 7.79 0.16 8.04
C LEU A 229 7.48 0.94 9.32
N GLY A 230 6.60 1.94 9.26
CA GLY A 230 6.08 2.64 10.43
C GLY A 230 5.37 1.71 11.41
N LEU A 231 4.55 0.78 10.92
CA LEU A 231 3.90 -0.26 11.74
C LEU A 231 4.89 -1.31 12.28
N ALA A 232 5.92 -1.64 11.50
CA ALA A 232 6.91 -2.65 11.85
C ALA A 232 7.90 -2.18 12.92
N LEU A 233 8.28 -0.90 12.86
CA LEU A 233 9.31 -0.29 13.71
C LEU A 233 8.72 0.67 14.75
N ASP A 234 7.40 0.86 14.73
CA ASP A 234 6.70 1.86 15.55
C ASP A 234 7.23 3.29 15.34
N ALA A 235 7.60 3.60 14.09
CA ALA A 235 8.24 4.86 13.72
C ALA A 235 7.20 5.92 13.34
N ALA A 236 7.01 6.90 14.23
CA ALA A 236 6.01 7.97 14.11
C ALA A 236 6.14 8.75 12.79
N ASP A 237 7.36 9.20 12.48
CA ASP A 237 7.65 10.00 11.28
C ASP A 237 7.32 9.26 9.98
N TRP A 238 7.41 7.94 9.99
CA TRP A 238 7.14 7.11 8.83
C TRP A 238 5.65 6.96 8.59
N LEU A 239 4.88 6.85 9.67
CA LEU A 239 3.42 6.92 9.58
C LEU A 239 2.96 8.30 9.10
N THR A 240 3.60 9.38 9.56
CA THR A 240 3.33 10.75 9.06
C THR A 240 3.61 10.85 7.56
N ARG A 241 4.79 10.42 7.10
CA ARG A 241 5.14 10.40 5.67
C ARG A 241 4.16 9.57 4.85
N ALA A 242 3.74 8.40 5.36
CA ALA A 242 2.72 7.59 4.71
C ALA A 242 1.40 8.34 4.57
N HIS A 243 0.95 9.04 5.61
CA HIS A 243 -0.28 9.84 5.60
C HIS A 243 -0.20 10.99 4.61
N GLU A 244 0.90 11.74 4.62
CA GLU A 244 1.14 12.83 3.69
C GLU A 244 1.13 12.36 2.23
N SER A 245 1.84 11.26 1.92
CA SER A 245 1.83 10.66 0.58
C SER A 245 0.43 10.16 0.19
N ALA A 246 -0.35 9.60 1.12
CA ALA A 246 -1.72 9.16 0.84
C ALA A 246 -2.66 10.33 0.52
N VAL A 247 -2.61 11.41 1.32
CA VAL A 247 -3.40 12.62 1.08
C VAL A 247 -3.01 13.25 -0.25
N HIS A 248 -1.71 13.39 -0.50
CA HIS A 248 -1.21 13.98 -1.75
C HIS A 248 -1.74 13.25 -2.98
N LEU A 249 -1.65 11.91 -2.98
CA LEU A 249 -2.14 11.09 -4.07
C LEU A 249 -3.63 11.32 -4.29
N CYS A 250 -4.45 11.26 -3.24
CA CYS A 250 -5.90 11.49 -3.33
C CYS A 250 -6.30 12.91 -3.75
N ASP A 251 -5.44 13.89 -3.51
CA ASP A 251 -5.73 15.29 -3.74
C ASP A 251 -5.23 15.79 -5.09
N ARG A 252 -4.11 15.23 -5.55
CA ARG A 252 -3.34 15.79 -6.65
C ARG A 252 -2.96 14.78 -7.71
N ASP A 253 -2.93 13.49 -7.44
CA ASP A 253 -2.48 12.54 -8.46
C ASP A 253 -3.63 11.79 -9.10
N VAL A 254 -4.87 12.21 -8.85
CA VAL A 254 -6.08 11.60 -9.41
C VAL A 254 -6.81 12.59 -10.31
N ASP A 255 -7.16 12.14 -11.51
CA ASP A 255 -8.04 12.85 -12.43
C ASP A 255 -9.47 12.82 -11.88
N LEU A 256 -10.07 13.99 -11.61
CA LEU A 256 -11.41 14.07 -11.03
C LEU A 256 -12.50 13.46 -11.92
N ARG A 257 -12.30 13.45 -13.23
CA ARG A 257 -13.32 12.98 -14.17
C ARG A 257 -13.36 11.46 -14.24
N SER A 258 -12.21 10.83 -14.42
CA SER A 258 -12.09 9.37 -14.56
C SER A 258 -11.88 8.66 -13.22
N GLY A 259 -11.41 9.38 -12.20
CA GLY A 259 -10.87 8.80 -10.96
C GLY A 259 -9.57 8.03 -11.18
N LEU A 260 -8.98 8.11 -12.38
CA LEU A 260 -7.74 7.43 -12.69
C LEU A 260 -6.54 8.27 -12.27
N PRO A 261 -5.45 7.61 -11.87
CA PRO A 261 -4.22 8.27 -11.49
C PRO A 261 -3.49 8.91 -12.68
N PHE A 262 -2.87 10.06 -12.47
CA PHE A 262 -1.88 10.61 -13.38
C PHE A 262 -0.55 9.89 -13.21
N ARG A 263 0.15 9.64 -14.32
CA ARG A 263 1.58 9.34 -14.27
C ARG A 263 2.35 10.62 -13.94
N HIS A 264 3.43 10.50 -13.15
CA HIS A 264 4.32 11.63 -12.86
C HIS A 264 5.22 12.02 -14.04
N GLY A 265 5.43 13.32 -14.19
CA GLY A 265 6.33 13.93 -15.17
C GLY A 265 7.07 15.13 -14.58
N ARG A 266 7.80 15.85 -15.43
CA ARG A 266 8.57 17.05 -15.01
C ARG A 266 7.67 18.08 -14.30
N ASP A 267 6.48 18.31 -14.83
CA ASP A 267 5.49 19.27 -14.32
C ASP A 267 4.46 18.62 -13.39
N HIS A 268 4.91 17.65 -12.57
CA HIS A 268 4.09 16.86 -11.65
C HIS A 268 3.16 15.87 -12.37
N ARG A 269 2.17 16.29 -13.17
CA ARG A 269 1.24 15.37 -13.89
C ARG A 269 1.60 15.20 -15.36
N SER A 270 1.48 13.99 -15.89
CA SER A 270 1.41 13.76 -17.34
C SER A 270 0.02 14.10 -17.89
N ALA A 271 -0.09 14.30 -19.20
CA ALA A 271 -1.35 14.67 -19.84
C ALA A 271 -2.42 13.55 -19.88
N ARG A 272 -2.07 12.29 -19.56
CA ARG A 272 -3.00 11.14 -19.66
C ARG A 272 -2.90 10.25 -18.42
N PRO A 273 -4.03 9.95 -17.75
CA PRO A 273 -4.07 8.90 -16.74
C PRO A 273 -3.73 7.52 -17.31
N GLU A 274 -3.06 6.66 -16.52
CA GLU A 274 -2.66 5.30 -16.94
C GLU A 274 -3.00 4.25 -15.86
N LEU A 275 -3.40 3.05 -16.28
CA LEU A 275 -3.75 1.93 -15.39
C LEU A 275 -2.55 1.42 -14.55
N GLY A 276 -1.35 1.42 -15.14
CA GLY A 276 -0.17 0.76 -14.55
C GLY A 276 0.65 1.60 -13.57
N HIS A 277 0.19 2.80 -13.15
CA HIS A 277 0.98 3.76 -12.37
C HIS A 277 0.27 4.25 -11.09
N CYS A 278 -0.65 3.46 -10.54
CA CYS A 278 -1.17 3.74 -9.20
C CYS A 278 -1.37 2.49 -8.39
N TRP A 279 -0.92 2.63 -7.16
CA TRP A 279 -1.08 1.68 -6.10
C TRP A 279 -1.99 2.37 -5.08
N TRP A 280 -3.11 1.74 -4.78
CA TRP A 280 -4.08 2.25 -3.81
C TRP A 280 -4.04 1.44 -2.52
N SER A 281 -3.37 0.28 -2.50
CA SER A 281 -3.17 -0.51 -1.29
C SER A 281 -2.50 0.30 -0.18
N GLY A 282 -1.45 1.07 -0.50
CA GLY A 282 -0.81 1.99 0.44
C GLY A 282 -1.78 3.05 0.97
N VAL A 283 -2.54 3.71 0.10
CA VAL A 283 -3.55 4.72 0.48
C VAL A 283 -4.58 4.13 1.42
N VAL A 284 -5.14 2.97 1.08
CA VAL A 284 -6.16 2.29 1.86
C VAL A 284 -5.60 1.87 3.22
N LEU A 285 -4.44 1.21 3.26
CA LEU A 285 -3.84 0.77 4.53
C LEU A 285 -3.46 1.93 5.45
N THR A 286 -2.89 3.00 4.89
CA THR A 286 -2.60 4.23 5.64
C THR A 286 -3.88 4.84 6.18
N SER A 287 -4.91 4.98 5.34
CA SER A 287 -6.19 5.58 5.75
C SER A 287 -6.88 4.76 6.84
N LEU A 288 -6.85 3.43 6.72
CA LEU A 288 -7.33 2.53 7.76
C LEU A 288 -6.54 2.71 9.06
N THR A 289 -5.21 2.77 8.98
CA THR A 289 -4.33 2.95 10.14
C THR A 289 -4.59 4.26 10.89
N PHE A 290 -4.87 5.35 10.17
CA PHE A 290 -5.17 6.69 10.72
C PHE A 290 -6.66 6.91 11.05
N ALA A 291 -7.53 5.92 10.77
CA ALA A 291 -8.98 6.09 10.79
C ALA A 291 -9.45 7.31 9.96
N ASP A 292 -8.80 7.53 8.82
CA ASP A 292 -9.08 8.61 7.89
C ASP A 292 -10.15 8.18 6.88
N ARG A 293 -11.41 8.33 7.25
CA ARG A 293 -12.57 7.85 6.45
C ARG A 293 -12.65 8.48 5.06
N GLU A 294 -12.24 9.74 4.92
CA GLU A 294 -12.32 10.43 3.63
C GLU A 294 -11.22 9.96 2.68
N SER A 295 -9.97 9.85 3.16
CA SER A 295 -8.87 9.28 2.37
C SER A 295 -9.13 7.80 2.06
N LEU A 296 -9.74 7.05 3.01
CA LEU A 296 -10.16 5.66 2.79
C LEU A 296 -11.15 5.58 1.63
N ARG A 297 -12.25 6.34 1.69
CA ARG A 297 -13.26 6.38 0.62
C ARG A 297 -12.62 6.67 -0.74
N ARG A 298 -11.74 7.66 -0.81
CA ARG A 298 -11.03 8.01 -2.05
C ARG A 298 -10.09 6.92 -2.54
N GLY A 299 -9.32 6.29 -1.65
CA GLY A 299 -8.49 5.14 -1.99
C GLY A 299 -9.29 3.99 -2.60
N LEU A 300 -10.48 3.72 -2.05
CA LEU A 300 -11.42 2.73 -2.59
C LEU A 300 -11.98 3.17 -3.96
N ASP A 301 -12.35 4.44 -4.10
CA ASP A 301 -12.86 5.00 -5.37
C ASP A 301 -11.81 4.94 -6.50
N ILE A 302 -10.52 5.16 -6.18
CA ILE A 302 -9.42 4.95 -7.14
C ILE A 302 -9.39 3.50 -7.62
N GLY A 303 -9.46 2.53 -6.71
CA GLY A 303 -9.51 1.10 -7.06
C GLY A 303 -10.68 0.78 -7.98
N ARG A 304 -11.87 1.32 -7.69
CA ARG A 304 -13.07 1.17 -8.55
C ARG A 304 -12.87 1.75 -9.94
N SER A 305 -12.30 2.93 -10.03
CA SER A 305 -12.00 3.58 -11.31
C SER A 305 -11.00 2.77 -12.14
N VAL A 306 -9.93 2.27 -11.51
CA VAL A 306 -8.96 1.39 -12.18
C VAL A 306 -9.65 0.12 -12.67
N ALA A 307 -10.41 -0.56 -11.81
CA ALA A 307 -11.14 -1.79 -12.18
C ALA A 307 -12.05 -1.57 -13.39
N ARG A 308 -12.89 -0.52 -13.38
CA ARG A 308 -13.76 -0.20 -14.53
C ARG A 308 -12.96 0.10 -15.80
N ALA A 309 -11.84 0.81 -15.67
CA ALA A 309 -11.02 1.14 -16.82
C ALA A 309 -10.28 -0.08 -17.41
N THR A 310 -9.96 -1.10 -16.59
CA THR A 310 -9.40 -2.37 -17.11
C THR A 310 -10.39 -3.14 -17.98
N GLU A 311 -11.70 -3.09 -17.68
CA GLU A 311 -12.74 -3.76 -18.47
C GLU A 311 -13.00 -3.09 -19.83
N VAL A 312 -12.71 -1.79 -19.95
CA VAL A 312 -12.98 -0.98 -21.16
C VAL A 312 -11.73 -0.77 -22.02
N SER A 313 -10.53 -0.92 -21.45
CA SER A 313 -9.28 -0.69 -22.18
C SER A 313 -9.08 -1.70 -23.32
N ARG A 314 -8.48 -1.24 -24.42
CA ARG A 314 -7.92 -2.13 -25.44
C ARG A 314 -6.82 -3.00 -24.82
N ARG A 315 -6.54 -4.14 -25.48
CA ARG A 315 -5.53 -5.12 -25.08
C ARG A 315 -4.23 -4.42 -24.65
N ALA A 316 -3.81 -4.62 -23.40
CA ALA A 316 -2.64 -3.98 -22.84
C ALA A 316 -1.35 -4.57 -23.44
N GLU A 317 -0.44 -3.74 -23.94
CA GLU A 317 0.77 -4.22 -24.64
C GLU A 317 2.02 -4.33 -23.75
N ARG A 318 1.93 -3.85 -22.50
CA ARG A 318 2.99 -3.98 -21.49
C ARG A 318 2.52 -4.88 -20.35
N ILE A 319 3.41 -5.74 -19.86
CA ILE A 319 3.12 -6.70 -18.79
C ILE A 319 2.66 -6.00 -17.51
N ARG A 320 3.24 -4.83 -17.20
CA ARG A 320 2.92 -4.06 -16.00
C ARG A 320 1.52 -3.46 -16.00
N ASP A 321 0.94 -3.24 -17.19
CA ASP A 321 -0.41 -2.69 -17.33
C ASP A 321 -1.48 -3.73 -16.96
N VAL A 322 -1.11 -5.01 -16.89
CA VAL A 322 -1.97 -6.12 -16.40
C VAL A 322 -1.55 -6.56 -15.00
N GLY A 323 -0.24 -6.73 -14.79
CA GLY A 323 0.32 -7.25 -13.55
C GLY A 323 0.04 -6.36 -12.33
N TRP A 324 0.22 -5.05 -12.44
CA TRP A 324 -0.03 -4.14 -11.31
C TRP A 324 -1.51 -4.07 -10.93
N PRO A 325 -2.45 -3.80 -11.87
CA PRO A 325 -3.86 -3.79 -11.54
C PRO A 325 -4.32 -5.13 -10.94
N LEU A 326 -3.85 -6.27 -11.44
CA LEU A 326 -4.21 -7.57 -10.88
C LEU A 326 -3.72 -7.72 -9.43
N PHE A 327 -2.47 -7.33 -9.17
CA PHE A 327 -1.90 -7.35 -7.83
C PHE A 327 -2.73 -6.51 -6.84
N GLU A 328 -3.04 -5.27 -7.22
CA GLU A 328 -3.78 -4.33 -6.37
C GLU A 328 -5.26 -4.74 -6.21
N CYS A 329 -5.90 -5.31 -7.24
CA CYS A 329 -7.26 -5.85 -7.12
C CYS A 329 -7.30 -7.04 -6.14
N GLU A 330 -6.38 -8.00 -6.26
CA GLU A 330 -6.32 -9.12 -5.32
C GLU A 330 -5.97 -8.66 -3.89
N ALA A 331 -5.11 -7.65 -3.73
CA ALA A 331 -4.84 -7.04 -2.42
C ALA A 331 -6.07 -6.33 -1.83
N HIS A 332 -6.91 -5.69 -2.67
CA HIS A 332 -8.18 -5.12 -2.23
C HIS A 332 -9.17 -6.21 -1.81
N LEU A 333 -9.28 -7.30 -2.57
CA LEU A 333 -10.18 -8.41 -2.27
C LEU A 333 -9.80 -9.16 -0.98
N GLU A 334 -8.52 -9.13 -0.58
CA GLU A 334 -8.07 -9.58 0.75
C GLU A 334 -8.61 -8.68 1.89
N LEU A 335 -8.93 -7.41 1.62
CA LEU A 335 -9.47 -6.47 2.60
C LEU A 335 -11.00 -6.49 2.66
N GLN A 336 -11.65 -6.49 1.50
CA GLN A 336 -13.11 -6.54 1.38
C GLN A 336 -13.48 -7.11 0.00
N HIS A 337 -14.54 -7.92 -0.04
CA HIS A 337 -15.08 -8.36 -1.31
C HIS A 337 -15.83 -7.20 -1.97
N GLU A 338 -15.43 -6.84 -3.19
CA GLU A 338 -16.15 -5.85 -3.98
C GLU A 338 -16.36 -6.39 -5.41
N PRO A 339 -17.62 -6.55 -5.88
CA PRO A 339 -17.91 -7.23 -7.14
C PRO A 339 -17.20 -6.65 -8.37
N VAL A 340 -17.11 -5.31 -8.48
CA VAL A 340 -16.42 -4.67 -9.62
C VAL A 340 -14.91 -4.95 -9.61
N ILE A 341 -14.31 -5.01 -8.42
CA ILE A 341 -12.88 -5.34 -8.27
C ILE A 341 -12.64 -6.82 -8.57
N ALA A 342 -13.53 -7.71 -8.11
CA ALA A 342 -13.47 -9.15 -8.40
C ALA A 342 -13.60 -9.43 -9.90
N SER A 343 -14.53 -8.76 -10.58
CA SER A 343 -14.71 -8.86 -12.04
C SER A 343 -13.44 -8.44 -12.79
N ALA A 344 -12.87 -7.29 -12.43
CA ALA A 344 -11.62 -6.80 -13.02
C ALA A 344 -10.45 -7.76 -12.78
N ALA A 345 -10.28 -8.27 -11.56
CA ALA A 345 -9.25 -9.26 -11.25
C ALA A 345 -9.41 -10.55 -12.08
N ASP A 346 -10.65 -11.03 -12.22
CA ASP A 346 -10.97 -12.19 -13.05
C ASP A 346 -10.67 -11.96 -14.53
N HIS A 347 -10.99 -10.78 -15.05
CA HIS A 347 -10.65 -10.38 -16.42
C HIS A 347 -9.13 -10.39 -16.64
N LEU A 348 -8.37 -9.70 -15.79
CA LEU A 348 -6.92 -9.61 -15.89
C LEU A 348 -6.21 -10.96 -15.73
N GLY A 349 -6.69 -11.81 -14.82
CA GLY A 349 -6.17 -13.16 -14.62
C GLY A 349 -6.40 -14.07 -15.82
N ARG A 350 -7.59 -14.01 -16.45
CA ARG A 350 -7.87 -14.71 -17.71
C ARG A 350 -7.02 -14.19 -18.86
N GLU A 351 -6.82 -12.88 -18.97
CA GLU A 351 -5.93 -12.31 -19.99
C GLU A 351 -4.50 -12.87 -19.87
N LEU A 352 -3.97 -13.03 -18.64
CA LEU A 352 -2.67 -13.65 -18.43
C LEU A 352 -2.64 -15.12 -18.85
N LEU A 353 -3.70 -15.89 -18.58
CA LEU A 353 -3.81 -17.27 -19.08
C LEU A 353 -3.78 -17.33 -20.60
N GLU A 354 -4.54 -16.47 -21.28
CA GLU A 354 -4.59 -16.42 -22.75
C GLU A 354 -3.25 -16.02 -23.38
N ARG A 355 -2.42 -15.26 -22.64
CA ARG A 355 -1.08 -14.84 -23.08
C ARG A 355 0.01 -15.84 -22.75
N TRP A 356 -0.30 -16.90 -22.02
CA TRP A 356 0.70 -17.90 -21.66
C TRP A 356 1.11 -18.71 -22.89
N ASP A 357 2.40 -18.63 -23.23
CA ASP A 357 3.03 -19.47 -24.24
C ASP A 357 3.63 -20.68 -23.53
N GLU A 358 2.98 -21.84 -23.65
CA GLU A 358 3.41 -23.07 -23.00
C GLU A 358 4.78 -23.55 -23.51
N ALA A 359 5.08 -23.35 -24.80
CA ALA A 359 6.33 -23.81 -25.40
C ALA A 359 7.53 -23.00 -24.87
N LEU A 360 7.37 -21.69 -24.75
CA LEU A 360 8.41 -20.81 -24.20
C LEU A 360 8.34 -20.70 -22.67
N GLY A 361 7.21 -21.05 -22.05
CA GLY A 361 6.90 -20.86 -20.63
C GLY A 361 6.98 -19.39 -20.19
N VAL A 362 6.39 -18.48 -20.96
CA VAL A 362 6.35 -17.03 -20.66
C VAL A 362 5.00 -16.43 -21.02
N PHE A 363 4.68 -15.28 -20.43
CA PHE A 363 3.54 -14.48 -20.87
C PHE A 363 3.95 -13.58 -22.05
N ARG A 364 3.21 -13.63 -23.17
CA ARG A 364 3.52 -12.89 -24.40
C ARG A 364 2.90 -11.48 -24.37
N PHE A 365 3.75 -10.48 -24.34
CA PHE A 365 3.43 -9.05 -24.50
C PHE A 365 4.29 -8.43 -25.61
N ALA A 366 3.79 -7.42 -26.31
CA ALA A 366 4.56 -6.79 -27.40
C ALA A 366 5.91 -6.23 -26.93
N GLU A 367 6.01 -5.72 -25.70
CA GLU A 367 7.27 -5.16 -25.17
C GLU A 367 8.41 -6.18 -25.00
N GLY A 368 8.09 -7.49 -25.02
CA GLY A 368 9.05 -8.59 -24.98
C GLY A 368 9.36 -9.17 -26.36
N GLN A 369 8.60 -8.81 -27.39
CA GLN A 369 8.88 -9.26 -28.75
C GLN A 369 10.19 -8.65 -29.26
N THR A 370 10.98 -9.45 -29.96
CA THR A 370 12.23 -9.02 -30.59
C THR A 370 12.15 -9.30 -32.09
N SER A 371 13.06 -8.73 -32.89
CA SER A 371 13.10 -8.94 -34.34
C SER A 371 13.48 -10.38 -34.76
N GLY A 372 13.84 -11.25 -33.82
CA GLY A 372 14.02 -12.70 -34.04
C GLY A 372 13.00 -13.55 -33.29
N GLU A 373 13.09 -14.87 -33.41
CA GLU A 373 12.19 -15.82 -32.72
C GLU A 373 12.32 -15.83 -31.18
N ALA A 374 13.26 -15.06 -30.62
CA ALA A 374 13.46 -14.98 -29.17
C ALA A 374 12.54 -13.95 -28.51
N TYR A 375 12.03 -14.31 -27.33
CA TYR A 375 11.29 -13.42 -26.45
C TYR A 375 12.18 -12.88 -25.35
N ARG A 376 12.16 -11.56 -25.13
CA ARG A 376 12.90 -10.89 -24.06
C ARG A 376 12.04 -10.83 -22.80
N GLU A 377 12.42 -11.63 -21.82
CA GLU A 377 11.75 -11.76 -20.54
C GLU A 377 12.43 -10.88 -19.48
N ARG A 378 11.67 -10.00 -18.83
CA ARG A 378 12.12 -9.16 -17.70
C ARG A 378 11.63 -9.81 -16.42
N CYS A 379 12.40 -10.76 -15.89
CA CYS A 379 11.92 -11.62 -14.82
C CYS A 379 11.57 -10.90 -13.51
N TRP A 380 12.12 -9.72 -13.22
CA TRP A 380 11.67 -8.94 -12.06
C TRP A 380 10.25 -8.38 -12.25
N GLN A 381 9.78 -8.17 -13.48
CA GLN A 381 8.39 -7.81 -13.76
C GLN A 381 7.50 -9.05 -13.67
N THR A 382 7.86 -10.13 -14.36
CA THR A 382 7.05 -11.35 -14.32
C THR A 382 6.96 -11.95 -12.93
N VAL A 383 8.08 -12.04 -12.20
CA VAL A 383 8.07 -12.59 -10.85
C VAL A 383 7.67 -11.57 -9.80
N GLY A 384 8.23 -10.35 -9.82
CA GLY A 384 7.96 -9.37 -8.77
C GLY A 384 6.63 -8.62 -8.90
N ILE A 385 6.02 -8.61 -10.09
CA ILE A 385 4.78 -7.85 -10.35
C ILE A 385 3.62 -8.79 -10.67
N VAL A 386 3.77 -9.65 -11.68
CA VAL A 386 2.66 -10.49 -12.16
C VAL A 386 2.39 -11.65 -11.21
N LEU A 387 3.43 -12.42 -10.88
CA LEU A 387 3.29 -13.68 -10.18
C LEU A 387 2.53 -13.60 -8.84
N PRO A 388 2.69 -12.57 -7.98
CA PRO A 388 1.98 -12.48 -6.72
C PRO A 388 0.48 -12.32 -6.92
N GLY A 389 0.06 -11.39 -7.78
CA GLY A 389 -1.36 -11.18 -8.12
C GLY A 389 -1.95 -12.40 -8.81
N PHE A 390 -1.24 -12.95 -9.80
CA PHE A 390 -1.70 -14.12 -10.55
C PHE A 390 -1.86 -15.37 -9.68
N ARG A 391 -0.95 -15.60 -8.72
CA ARG A 391 -1.05 -16.71 -7.77
C ARG A 391 -2.26 -16.57 -6.84
N ARG A 392 -2.50 -15.37 -6.30
CA ARG A 392 -3.67 -15.07 -5.44
C ARG A 392 -4.96 -15.29 -6.21
N TRP A 393 -5.04 -14.74 -7.41
CA TRP A 393 -6.16 -14.95 -8.32
C TRP A 393 -6.41 -16.43 -8.60
N ALA A 394 -5.39 -17.17 -9.05
CA ALA A 394 -5.52 -18.59 -9.38
C ALA A 394 -5.93 -19.43 -8.15
N GLN A 395 -5.48 -19.06 -6.96
CA GLN A 395 -5.94 -19.67 -5.71
C GLN A 395 -7.41 -19.34 -5.43
N ARG A 396 -7.81 -18.07 -5.50
CA ARG A 396 -9.17 -17.59 -5.24
C ARG A 396 -10.21 -18.26 -6.12
N ILE A 397 -9.91 -18.42 -7.41
CA ILE A 397 -10.83 -19.03 -8.38
C ILE A 397 -10.63 -20.55 -8.54
N GLY A 398 -9.69 -21.17 -7.82
CA GLY A 398 -9.39 -22.60 -7.93
C GLY A 398 -8.81 -23.04 -9.28
N SER A 399 -8.11 -22.16 -10.00
CA SER A 399 -7.51 -22.46 -11.31
C SER A 399 -6.24 -23.30 -11.18
N ARG A 400 -6.34 -24.60 -11.50
CA ARG A 400 -5.19 -25.53 -11.52
C ARG A 400 -4.13 -25.13 -12.55
N ASP A 401 -4.55 -24.65 -13.72
CA ASP A 401 -3.62 -24.18 -14.75
C ASP A 401 -2.88 -22.92 -14.31
N GLY A 402 -3.57 -21.96 -13.70
CA GLY A 402 -2.93 -20.77 -13.15
C GLY A 402 -1.88 -21.12 -12.08
N GLN A 403 -2.19 -22.06 -11.19
CA GLN A 403 -1.24 -22.57 -10.19
C GLN A 403 -0.03 -23.25 -10.84
N ARG A 404 -0.26 -24.14 -11.83
CA ARG A 404 0.80 -24.83 -12.59
C ARG A 404 1.73 -23.84 -13.29
N ILE A 405 1.18 -22.81 -13.93
CA ILE A 405 1.94 -21.75 -14.61
C ILE A 405 2.78 -20.99 -13.59
N ALA A 406 2.19 -20.58 -12.47
CA ALA A 406 2.89 -19.87 -11.40
C ALA A 406 4.08 -20.67 -10.86
N GLU A 407 3.89 -21.97 -10.63
CA GLU A 407 4.97 -22.87 -10.23
C GLU A 407 6.04 -23.06 -11.32
N CYS A 408 5.65 -23.13 -12.59
CA CYS A 408 6.58 -23.26 -13.71
C CYS A 408 7.54 -22.06 -13.77
N ILE A 409 7.00 -20.84 -13.66
CA ILE A 409 7.76 -19.60 -13.60
C ILE A 409 8.71 -19.61 -12.40
N GLU A 410 8.21 -19.94 -11.20
CA GLU A 410 9.02 -19.99 -9.98
C GLU A 410 10.16 -21.01 -10.09
N ARG A 411 9.88 -22.24 -10.55
CA ARG A 411 10.90 -23.28 -10.76
C ARG A 411 12.00 -22.83 -11.71
N ARG A 412 11.64 -22.16 -12.81
CA ARG A 412 12.60 -21.61 -13.78
C ARG A 412 13.53 -20.59 -13.14
N ILE A 413 12.97 -19.60 -12.44
CA ILE A 413 13.76 -18.55 -11.80
C ILE A 413 14.63 -19.10 -10.68
N LEU A 414 14.13 -20.06 -9.89
CA LEU A 414 14.94 -20.77 -8.92
C LEU A 414 16.12 -21.51 -9.55
N GLY A 415 15.91 -22.17 -10.70
CA GLY A 415 16.99 -22.80 -11.47
C GLY A 415 18.06 -21.78 -11.88
N LEU A 416 17.65 -20.62 -12.38
CA LEU A 416 18.56 -19.54 -12.73
C LEU A 416 19.32 -18.97 -11.51
N ILE A 417 18.67 -18.77 -10.36
CA ILE A 417 19.35 -18.30 -9.15
C ILE A 417 20.35 -19.35 -8.64
N ARG A 418 19.97 -20.63 -8.66
CA ARG A 418 20.76 -21.75 -8.14
C ARG A 418 22.00 -22.07 -8.97
N ALA A 419 22.04 -21.67 -10.23
CA ALA A 419 23.21 -21.81 -11.10
C ALA A 419 24.48 -21.11 -10.57
N GLY A 420 24.41 -20.39 -9.43
CA GLY A 420 25.58 -19.93 -8.66
C GLY A 420 26.37 -18.80 -9.30
N LYS A 421 25.94 -18.32 -10.47
CA LYS A 421 26.55 -17.17 -11.13
C LYS A 421 26.34 -15.91 -10.29
N PRO A 422 27.33 -14.99 -10.26
CA PRO A 422 27.21 -13.76 -9.48
C PRO A 422 25.99 -12.92 -9.84
N GLY A 423 25.26 -12.47 -8.82
CA GLY A 423 24.02 -11.71 -8.96
C GLY A 423 22.77 -12.55 -9.24
N VAL A 424 21.61 -11.90 -9.22
CA VAL A 424 20.31 -12.51 -9.53
C VAL A 424 19.88 -12.21 -10.96
N PRO A 425 19.16 -13.12 -11.64
CA PRO A 425 18.65 -12.86 -12.98
C PRO A 425 17.65 -11.70 -12.93
N VAL A 426 17.78 -10.72 -13.83
CA VAL A 426 16.80 -9.63 -13.99
C VAL A 426 16.19 -9.59 -15.39
N GLN A 427 16.86 -10.19 -16.36
CA GLN A 427 16.36 -10.33 -17.72
C GLN A 427 17.01 -11.54 -18.40
N TYR A 428 16.30 -12.18 -19.32
CA TYR A 428 16.88 -13.18 -20.23
C TYR A 428 16.13 -13.21 -21.55
N PHE A 429 16.67 -13.96 -22.50
CA PHE A 429 15.98 -14.28 -23.75
C PHE A 429 15.57 -15.75 -23.73
N VAL A 430 14.39 -16.06 -24.23
CA VAL A 430 13.88 -17.43 -24.35
C VAL A 430 13.39 -17.69 -25.77
N ASP A 431 13.74 -18.85 -26.31
CA ASP A 431 13.26 -19.37 -27.58
C ASP A 431 13.06 -20.89 -27.47
N ALA A 432 12.80 -21.57 -28.58
CA ALA A 432 12.60 -23.03 -28.61
C ALA A 432 13.81 -23.84 -28.10
N LYS A 433 15.02 -23.25 -28.05
CA LYS A 433 16.23 -23.90 -27.52
C LYS A 433 16.42 -23.65 -26.01
N GLY A 434 15.55 -22.83 -25.41
CA GLY A 434 15.54 -22.54 -23.98
C GLY A 434 16.07 -21.14 -23.64
N VAL A 435 16.53 -20.98 -22.40
CA VAL A 435 16.96 -19.69 -21.86
C VAL A 435 18.41 -19.37 -22.25
N ARG A 436 18.65 -18.18 -22.78
CA ARG A 436 19.98 -17.65 -23.12
C ARG A 436 20.16 -16.20 -22.70
N SER A 437 21.42 -15.74 -22.73
CA SER A 437 21.80 -14.34 -22.48
C SER A 437 21.21 -13.75 -21.19
N VAL A 438 21.35 -14.49 -20.08
CA VAL A 438 20.82 -14.09 -18.77
C VAL A 438 21.60 -12.89 -18.23
N ARG A 439 20.97 -11.72 -18.19
CA ARG A 439 21.47 -10.53 -17.52
C ARG A 439 21.23 -10.65 -16.02
N ARG A 440 22.28 -10.39 -15.23
CA ARG A 440 22.24 -10.43 -13.77
C ARG A 440 22.60 -9.08 -13.18
N THR A 441 22.06 -8.79 -12.00
CA THR A 441 22.40 -7.60 -11.21
C THR A 441 23.05 -8.00 -9.89
N ARG A 442 24.01 -7.19 -9.42
CA ARG A 442 24.71 -7.36 -8.15
C ARG A 442 24.37 -6.30 -7.11
N SER A 443 23.54 -5.33 -7.44
CA SER A 443 23.09 -4.24 -6.55
C SER A 443 21.89 -3.57 -7.21
N ALA A 444 20.69 -4.14 -7.10
CA ALA A 444 19.52 -3.45 -7.65
C ALA A 444 18.25 -3.75 -6.87
N PRO A 445 17.39 -2.74 -6.65
CA PRO A 445 16.05 -2.92 -6.10
C PRO A 445 15.19 -3.93 -6.86
N ALA A 446 15.41 -4.09 -8.17
CA ALA A 446 14.78 -5.11 -8.98
C ALA A 446 15.04 -6.55 -8.48
N ALA A 447 16.17 -6.78 -7.81
CA ALA A 447 16.45 -8.05 -7.13
C ALA A 447 15.48 -8.28 -5.98
N CYS A 448 15.25 -7.26 -5.14
CA CYS A 448 14.32 -7.34 -4.02
C CYS A 448 12.89 -7.62 -4.48
N LEU A 449 12.42 -6.93 -5.54
CA LEU A 449 11.11 -7.20 -6.14
C LEU A 449 10.99 -8.63 -6.67
N LEU A 450 12.01 -9.11 -7.38
CA LEU A 450 12.01 -10.48 -7.88
C LEU A 450 11.90 -11.49 -6.74
N LEU A 451 12.61 -11.27 -5.64
CA LEU A 451 12.56 -12.15 -4.46
C LEU A 451 11.20 -12.08 -3.76
N ASP A 452 10.54 -10.92 -3.75
CA ASP A 452 9.21 -10.75 -3.16
C ASP A 452 8.13 -11.55 -3.90
N GLY A 453 8.36 -11.86 -5.18
CA GLY A 453 7.46 -12.70 -5.95
C GLY A 453 7.53 -14.20 -5.68
N LEU A 454 8.61 -14.65 -5.03
CA LEU A 454 8.81 -16.06 -4.72
C LEU A 454 7.91 -16.50 -3.56
N SER A 455 7.51 -17.76 -3.57
CA SER A 455 6.88 -18.39 -2.42
C SER A 455 7.83 -18.37 -1.21
N ASP A 456 7.26 -18.37 0.00
CA ASP A 456 8.03 -18.40 1.25
C ASP A 456 9.10 -19.49 1.29
N GLY A 457 8.75 -20.70 0.86
CA GLY A 457 9.68 -21.82 0.78
C GLY A 457 10.78 -21.61 -0.27
N ALA A 458 10.44 -21.02 -1.42
CA ALA A 458 11.41 -20.68 -2.46
C ALA A 458 12.40 -19.62 -2.01
N LEU A 459 11.90 -18.54 -1.42
CA LEU A 459 12.67 -17.44 -0.88
C LEU A 459 13.65 -17.92 0.20
N ARG A 460 13.19 -18.66 1.22
CA ARG A 460 14.07 -19.20 2.29
C ARG A 460 15.21 -20.05 1.74
N ARG A 461 14.99 -20.80 0.65
CA ARG A 461 16.01 -21.63 0.00
C ARG A 461 17.10 -20.83 -0.74
N VAL A 462 16.82 -19.58 -1.13
CA VAL A 462 17.76 -18.79 -1.95
C VAL A 462 18.32 -17.57 -1.23
N ALA A 463 17.61 -17.02 -0.24
CA ALA A 463 17.99 -15.78 0.43
C ALA A 463 19.37 -15.84 1.10
N GLY A 464 19.74 -16.97 1.70
CA GLY A 464 21.06 -17.17 2.32
C GLY A 464 22.20 -17.43 1.33
N ARG A 465 21.97 -17.40 0.02
CA ARG A 465 23.04 -17.63 -0.96
C ARG A 465 23.85 -16.35 -1.17
N SER A 466 25.17 -16.48 -1.22
CA SER A 466 26.08 -15.34 -1.40
C SER A 466 25.78 -14.49 -2.63
N ASN A 467 25.37 -15.10 -3.75
CA ASN A 467 25.01 -14.36 -4.96
C ASN A 467 23.69 -13.56 -4.81
N VAL A 468 22.79 -13.99 -3.94
CA VAL A 468 21.55 -13.28 -3.60
C VAL A 468 21.84 -12.18 -2.60
N GLN A 469 22.57 -12.49 -1.51
CA GLN A 469 23.00 -11.50 -0.51
C GLN A 469 23.77 -10.34 -1.16
N ALA A 470 24.72 -10.65 -2.06
CA ALA A 470 25.43 -9.63 -2.82
C ALA A 470 24.45 -8.76 -3.63
N ALA A 471 23.50 -9.38 -4.34
CA ALA A 471 22.56 -8.68 -5.21
C ALA A 471 21.63 -7.69 -4.48
N VAL A 472 21.28 -7.99 -3.23
CA VAL A 472 20.39 -7.15 -2.43
C VAL A 472 21.17 -6.17 -1.54
N GLY A 473 22.38 -6.51 -1.09
CA GLY A 473 23.17 -5.72 -0.14
C GLY A 473 23.60 -4.35 -0.65
N GLY A 474 23.67 -4.14 -1.97
CA GLY A 474 23.97 -2.82 -2.58
C GLY A 474 22.75 -2.07 -3.12
N GLY A 475 21.52 -2.47 -2.75
CA GLY A 475 20.29 -1.95 -3.37
C GLY A 475 19.92 -0.50 -2.99
N LEU A 476 20.53 0.06 -1.94
CA LEU A 476 20.22 1.40 -1.41
C LEU A 476 21.50 2.22 -1.25
N ASP A 477 21.81 3.03 -2.26
CA ASP A 477 22.85 4.07 -2.17
C ASP A 477 22.19 5.42 -1.84
N ARG A 478 22.53 5.98 -0.67
CA ARG A 478 22.00 7.25 -0.17
C ARG A 478 22.35 8.45 -1.06
N LEU A 479 23.38 8.32 -1.89
CA LEU A 479 23.80 9.34 -2.85
C LEU A 479 23.22 9.09 -4.23
N SER A 480 22.47 8.00 -4.42
CA SER A 480 21.87 7.67 -5.70
C SER A 480 20.86 8.73 -6.12
N PRO A 481 20.91 9.24 -7.37
CA PRO A 481 19.86 10.09 -7.90
C PRO A 481 18.52 9.35 -8.00
N THR A 482 18.52 8.00 -7.94
CA THR A 482 17.31 7.16 -7.94
C THR A 482 16.89 6.68 -6.56
N LEU A 483 17.51 7.19 -5.47
CA LEU A 483 17.27 6.72 -4.11
C LEU A 483 15.78 6.58 -3.78
N ALA A 484 14.97 7.58 -4.14
CA ALA A 484 13.54 7.53 -3.86
C ALA A 484 12.87 6.32 -4.53
N THR A 485 13.21 6.02 -5.80
CA THR A 485 12.65 4.88 -6.53
C THR A 485 13.14 3.56 -5.94
N ASP A 486 14.43 3.52 -5.63
CA ASP A 486 15.09 2.35 -5.07
C ASP A 486 14.51 2.00 -3.69
N PHE A 487 14.29 3.02 -2.86
CA PHE A 487 13.60 2.93 -1.58
C PHE A 487 12.22 2.32 -1.73
N SER A 488 11.36 2.85 -2.61
CA SER A 488 9.98 2.36 -2.76
C SER A 488 9.91 0.93 -3.23
N MET A 489 10.75 0.55 -4.19
CA MET A 489 10.85 -0.83 -4.68
C MET A 489 11.23 -1.81 -3.56
N ILE A 490 12.11 -1.42 -2.64
CA ILE A 490 12.56 -2.29 -1.55
C ILE A 490 11.56 -2.26 -0.39
N ALA A 491 11.09 -1.08 0.01
CA ALA A 491 10.20 -0.86 1.14
C ALA A 491 8.86 -1.58 0.99
N ARG A 492 8.35 -1.73 -0.24
CA ARG A 492 7.11 -2.49 -0.49
C ARG A 492 7.25 -4.00 -0.29
N CYS A 493 8.47 -4.53 -0.42
CA CYS A 493 8.71 -5.97 -0.42
C CYS A 493 8.37 -6.55 0.95
N ARG A 494 7.40 -7.48 0.99
CA ARG A 494 6.98 -8.13 2.24
C ARG A 494 8.15 -8.83 2.90
N TRP A 495 9.02 -9.50 2.14
CA TRP A 495 10.10 -10.26 2.76
C TRP A 495 11.13 -9.41 3.51
N VAL A 496 11.34 -8.16 3.09
CA VAL A 496 12.21 -7.21 3.79
C VAL A 496 11.70 -6.97 5.20
N LEU A 497 10.38 -7.07 5.41
CA LEU A 497 9.75 -6.86 6.71
C LEU A 497 9.82 -8.07 7.65
N ARG A 498 10.33 -9.24 7.19
CA ARG A 498 10.54 -10.44 8.02
C ARG A 498 11.87 -10.38 8.75
#